data_AF-A0A501X9W5-F1
#
_entry.id   AF-A0A501X9W5-F1
#
_cell.length_a   1.000
_cell.length_b   1.000
_cell.length_c   1.000
_cell.angle_alpha   90.00
_cell.angle_beta   90.00
_cell.angle_gamma   90.00
#
_symmetry.space_group_name_H-M   'P 1'
#
loop_
_entity.id
_entity.type
_entity.pdbx_description
1 polymer ?
#
loop_
_entity_poly.entity_id
_entity_poly.type
_entity_poly.pdbx_seq_one_letter_code
_entity_poly.pdbx_strand_id
1 'polypeptide(L)'
;MANRPLFTPHSASISTKTHSVEFNWHPGLAASQKHKSVAELHQSAKQQGLCRRPLEVSSKSLEPLGIALSAFNLQVPLGNGKHTYVENVFQAAKVFEHAGPFIDLLYVSPLEAKRDPRLKENGMLQYFHGNAGHRWPLQPTTLFYDWVYLNALVRNPQLCEQVMDYDGFTDIEFNPNKSLNCQAQSVALFISLTQAGLLRQALASPLAFTELTTKVWREISSAIPEQQSLL
;
A
#
# COMPACT_ATOMS: atom_id res chain seq x y z
N MET A 1 18.38 16.27 -7.06
CA MET A 1 17.03 16.30 -6.46
C MET A 1 16.34 14.98 -6.77
N ALA A 2 15.37 14.57 -5.96
CA ALA A 2 14.53 13.40 -6.23
C ALA A 2 13.05 13.80 -6.09
N ASN A 3 12.19 12.96 -6.66
CA ASN A 3 10.75 13.13 -6.59
C ASN A 3 10.10 11.89 -5.98
N ARG A 4 9.20 12.09 -5.01
CA ARG A 4 8.40 11.02 -4.41
C ARG A 4 6.95 11.47 -4.22
N PRO A 5 6.00 10.53 -4.33
CA PRO A 5 4.61 10.84 -4.04
C PRO A 5 4.39 11.03 -2.54
N LEU A 6 3.58 12.02 -2.20
CA LEU A 6 2.86 12.15 -0.93
C LEU A 6 1.39 11.82 -1.19
N PHE A 7 0.82 10.94 -0.38
CA PHE A 7 -0.59 10.59 -0.46
C PHE A 7 -1.36 11.30 0.66
N THR A 8 -2.49 11.91 0.32
CA THR A 8 -3.39 12.56 1.29
C THR A 8 -4.80 11.97 1.13
N PRO A 9 -5.55 11.76 2.23
CA PRO A 9 -6.91 11.23 2.15
C PRO A 9 -7.85 12.23 1.48
N HIS A 10 -8.80 11.74 0.68
CA HIS A 10 -9.85 12.55 0.08
C HIS A 10 -11.23 11.93 0.33
N SER A 11 -11.82 12.33 1.47
CA SER A 11 -13.09 11.78 1.97
C SER A 11 -14.29 12.02 1.06
N ALA A 12 -14.33 13.15 0.33
CA ALA A 12 -15.46 13.50 -0.54
C ALA A 12 -15.71 12.50 -1.68
N SER A 13 -14.67 11.82 -2.15
CA SER A 13 -14.76 10.88 -3.27
C SER A 13 -14.17 9.51 -2.93
N ILE A 14 -13.99 9.16 -1.66
CA ILE A 14 -13.39 7.89 -1.21
C ILE A 14 -12.11 7.56 -1.99
N SER A 15 -11.21 8.54 -2.06
CA SER A 15 -9.99 8.41 -2.86
C SER A 15 -8.77 8.92 -2.10
N THR A 16 -7.61 8.80 -2.74
CA THR A 16 -6.35 9.39 -2.29
C THR A 16 -5.91 10.43 -3.30
N LYS A 17 -5.49 11.59 -2.84
CA LYS A 17 -4.80 12.57 -3.69
C LYS A 17 -3.30 12.29 -3.64
N THR A 18 -2.69 12.22 -4.81
CA THR A 18 -1.24 12.04 -4.97
C THR A 18 -0.61 13.37 -5.32
N HIS A 19 0.34 13.81 -4.50
CA HIS A 19 1.13 15.02 -4.74
C HIS A 19 2.56 14.64 -5.05
N SER A 20 3.10 15.23 -6.12
CA SER A 20 4.48 15.04 -6.54
C SER A 20 5.38 15.98 -5.73
N VAL A 21 6.23 15.45 -4.86
CA VAL A 21 7.08 16.27 -3.98
C VAL A 21 8.54 16.14 -4.38
N GLU A 22 9.14 17.26 -4.78
CA GLU A 22 10.56 17.35 -5.05
C GLU A 22 11.34 17.70 -3.77
N PHE A 23 12.48 17.05 -3.55
CA PHE A 23 13.29 17.22 -2.34
C PHE A 23 14.76 16.84 -2.57
N ASN A 24 15.60 17.19 -1.60
CA ASN A 24 17.02 16.81 -1.60
C ASN A 24 17.17 15.34 -1.19
N TRP A 25 17.68 14.53 -2.12
CA TRP A 25 17.98 13.13 -1.85
C TRP A 25 19.35 12.99 -1.23
N HIS A 26 19.43 12.25 -0.13
CA HIS A 26 20.70 11.90 0.49
C HIS A 26 21.10 10.48 0.07
N PRO A 27 22.06 10.32 -0.87
CA PRO A 27 22.46 9.01 -1.36
C PRO A 27 23.21 8.21 -0.29
N GLY A 28 23.10 6.89 -0.38
CA GLY A 28 23.77 5.95 0.51
C GLY A 28 22.84 4.86 1.04
N LEU A 29 23.45 3.74 1.45
CA LEU A 29 22.72 2.58 1.97
C LEU A 29 22.47 2.66 3.49
N ALA A 30 23.18 3.56 4.18
CA ALA A 30 23.03 3.73 5.62
C ALA A 30 21.63 4.22 5.99
N ALA A 31 21.05 3.68 7.06
CA ALA A 31 19.73 4.08 7.55
C ALA A 31 19.64 5.59 7.82
N SER A 32 20.72 6.19 8.33
CA SER A 32 20.81 7.63 8.56
C SER A 32 20.61 8.47 7.29
N GLN A 33 21.05 8.00 6.12
CA GLN A 33 20.82 8.71 4.86
C GLN A 33 19.36 8.64 4.40
N LYS A 34 18.70 7.50 4.65
CA LYS A 34 17.25 7.36 4.42
C LYS A 34 16.45 8.27 5.34
N HIS A 35 16.80 8.32 6.63
CA HIS A 35 16.13 9.22 7.58
C HIS A 35 16.27 10.70 7.17
N LYS A 36 17.45 11.13 6.71
CA LYS A 36 17.64 12.49 6.17
C LYS A 36 16.75 12.74 4.95
N SER A 37 16.68 11.78 4.03
CA SER A 37 15.84 11.87 2.84
C SER A 37 14.34 11.95 3.17
N VAL A 38 13.88 11.21 4.20
CA VAL A 38 12.51 11.30 4.72
C VAL A 38 12.24 12.69 5.30
N ALA A 39 13.16 13.23 6.10
CA ALA A 39 13.02 14.56 6.70
C ALA A 39 12.92 15.66 5.64
N GLU A 40 13.79 15.64 4.61
CA GLU A 40 13.75 16.56 3.48
C GLU A 40 12.42 16.47 2.70
N LEU A 41 11.94 15.24 2.45
CA LEU A 41 10.66 15.01 1.79
C LEU A 41 9.49 15.60 2.59
N HIS A 42 9.43 15.33 3.89
CA HIS A 42 8.38 15.83 4.78
C HIS A 42 8.44 17.35 4.94
N GLN A 43 9.64 17.92 5.01
CA GLN A 43 9.82 19.36 5.09
C GLN A 43 9.33 20.05 3.80
N SER A 44 9.71 19.53 2.63
CA SER A 44 9.26 20.05 1.33
C SER A 44 7.73 19.99 1.20
N ALA A 45 7.13 18.86 1.58
CA ALA A 45 5.67 18.70 1.58
C ALA A 45 4.95 19.73 2.47
N LYS A 46 5.48 20.01 3.67
CA LYS A 46 4.95 21.04 4.58
C LYS A 46 5.11 22.45 4.02
N GLN A 47 6.27 22.76 3.42
CA GLN A 47 6.54 24.07 2.82
C GLN A 47 5.61 24.37 1.64
N GLN A 48 5.23 23.34 0.87
CA GLN A 48 4.25 23.44 -0.21
C GLN A 48 2.80 23.48 0.28
N GLY A 49 2.56 23.36 1.59
CA GLY A 49 1.21 23.36 2.18
C GLY A 49 0.38 22.11 1.86
N LEU A 50 1.02 21.01 1.46
CA LEU A 50 0.34 19.78 1.04
C LEU A 50 -0.21 18.97 2.23
N CYS A 51 0.46 19.05 3.37
CA CYS A 51 0.09 18.37 4.62
C CYS A 51 0.73 19.09 5.82
N ARG A 52 0.18 18.91 7.02
CA ARG A 52 0.72 19.47 8.28
C ARG A 52 1.49 18.44 9.09
N ARG A 53 1.00 17.20 9.11
CA ARG A 53 1.53 16.06 9.87
C ARG A 53 1.76 14.88 8.91
N PRO A 54 2.87 14.91 8.15
CA PRO A 54 3.27 13.78 7.33
C PRO A 54 3.73 12.60 8.20
N LEU A 55 3.47 11.38 7.75
CA LEU A 55 3.99 10.13 8.30
C LEU A 55 4.69 9.33 7.21
N GLU A 56 5.91 8.89 7.50
CA GLU A 56 6.60 7.91 6.67
C GLU A 56 6.09 6.51 7.05
N VAL A 57 5.44 5.84 6.12
CA VAL A 57 4.89 4.50 6.27
C VAL A 57 5.85 3.53 5.64
N SER A 58 6.93 3.18 6.34
CA SER A 58 7.92 2.20 5.88
C SER A 58 8.81 1.71 7.02
N SER A 59 9.61 0.68 6.75
CA SER A 59 10.66 0.23 7.68
C SER A 59 11.76 1.29 7.94
N LYS A 60 11.74 2.41 7.21
CA LYS A 60 12.70 3.53 7.32
C LYS A 60 12.12 4.74 8.06
N SER A 61 10.92 4.59 8.63
CA SER A 61 10.32 5.65 9.44
C SER A 61 11.09 5.87 10.73
N LEU A 62 11.14 7.14 11.16
CA LEU A 62 11.60 7.50 12.51
C LEU A 62 10.48 7.35 13.55
N GLU A 63 9.22 7.31 13.10
CA GLU A 63 8.06 7.15 13.96
C GLU A 63 7.75 5.65 14.14
N PRO A 64 7.65 5.15 15.38
CA PRO A 64 7.31 3.74 15.63
C PRO A 64 6.01 3.30 14.95
N LEU A 65 5.02 4.20 14.88
CA LEU A 65 3.77 3.98 14.15
C LEU A 65 4.03 3.70 12.66
N GLY A 66 4.87 4.50 12.01
CA GLY A 66 5.22 4.34 10.59
C GLY A 66 5.93 3.01 10.30
N ILE A 67 6.78 2.56 11.23
CA ILE A 67 7.43 1.25 11.17
C ILE A 67 6.39 0.13 11.28
N ALA A 68 5.46 0.23 12.25
CA ALA A 68 4.42 -0.76 12.51
C ALA A 68 3.42 -0.88 11.35
N LEU A 69 3.12 0.23 10.67
CA LEU A 69 2.27 0.27 9.49
C LEU A 69 2.96 -0.26 8.22
N SER A 70 4.27 -0.48 8.22
CA SER A 70 4.92 -1.00 7.01
C SER A 70 4.41 -2.41 6.66
N ALA A 71 4.29 -2.75 5.38
CA ALA A 71 3.80 -4.06 4.93
C ALA A 71 4.67 -5.24 5.42
N PHE A 72 5.91 -4.95 5.83
CA PHE A 72 6.85 -5.90 6.40
C PHE A 72 6.59 -6.17 7.89
N ASN A 73 5.86 -5.29 8.58
CA ASN A 73 5.61 -5.38 10.01
C ASN A 73 4.12 -5.45 10.37
N LEU A 74 3.22 -5.01 9.47
CA LEU A 74 1.78 -5.03 9.71
C LEU A 74 1.26 -6.47 9.68
N GLN A 75 0.85 -6.95 10.86
CA GLN A 75 0.51 -8.35 11.08
C GLN A 75 -0.86 -8.73 10.52
N VAL A 76 -0.92 -9.94 9.97
CA VAL A 76 -2.14 -10.60 9.50
C VAL A 76 -2.32 -11.92 10.26
N PRO A 77 -3.41 -12.10 11.02
CA PRO A 77 -3.66 -13.36 11.71
C PRO A 77 -4.01 -14.47 10.71
N LEU A 78 -3.47 -15.66 10.94
CA LEU A 78 -3.78 -16.87 10.19
C LEU A 78 -4.78 -17.73 10.98
N GLY A 79 -5.56 -18.56 10.28
CA GLY A 79 -6.57 -19.42 10.90
C GLY A 79 -6.03 -20.47 11.88
N ASN A 80 -4.71 -20.69 11.91
CA ASN A 80 -4.02 -21.63 12.81
C ASN A 80 -3.44 -20.96 14.07
N GLY A 81 -3.84 -19.71 14.36
CA GLY A 81 -3.36 -18.95 15.52
C GLY A 81 -1.97 -18.33 15.36
N LYS A 82 -1.29 -18.56 14.23
CA LYS A 82 -0.05 -17.85 13.88
C LYS A 82 -0.35 -16.50 13.22
N HIS A 83 0.68 -15.69 13.07
CA HIS A 83 0.62 -14.44 12.33
C HIS A 83 1.60 -14.48 11.16
N THR A 84 1.27 -13.73 10.11
CA THR A 84 2.15 -13.39 9.00
C THR A 84 2.09 -11.88 8.77
N TYR A 85 2.61 -11.38 7.66
CA TYR A 85 2.62 -9.95 7.33
C TYR A 85 1.92 -9.67 6.00
N VAL A 86 1.51 -8.41 5.78
CA VAL A 86 0.86 -7.98 4.53
C VAL A 86 1.72 -8.33 3.31
N GLU A 87 3.04 -8.11 3.36
CA GLU A 87 3.95 -8.48 2.28
C GLU A 87 3.86 -9.97 1.95
N ASN A 88 3.92 -10.85 2.95
CA ASN A 88 3.84 -12.29 2.75
C ASN A 88 2.51 -12.71 2.13
N VAL A 89 1.38 -12.18 2.61
CA VAL A 89 0.07 -12.48 2.03
C VAL A 89 0.02 -12.05 0.57
N PHE A 90 0.52 -10.85 0.27
CA PHE A 90 0.55 -10.33 -1.10
C PHE A 90 1.38 -11.20 -2.05
N GLN A 91 2.58 -11.64 -1.62
CA GLN A 91 3.45 -12.49 -2.44
C GLN A 91 2.91 -13.92 -2.57
N ALA A 92 2.44 -14.52 -1.48
CA ALA A 92 1.90 -15.88 -1.46
C ALA A 92 0.65 -16.04 -2.35
N ALA A 93 -0.16 -15.00 -2.44
CA ALA A 93 -1.40 -15.01 -3.21
C ALA A 93 -1.20 -14.96 -4.73
N LYS A 94 -0.01 -14.65 -5.23
CA LYS A 94 0.21 -14.51 -6.67
C LYS A 94 0.05 -15.85 -7.40
N VAL A 95 -0.75 -15.84 -8.46
CA VAL A 95 -0.90 -16.98 -9.38
C VAL A 95 -0.45 -16.55 -10.77
N PHE A 96 0.53 -17.27 -11.30
CA PHE A 96 1.14 -17.03 -12.60
C PHE A 96 0.66 -18.08 -13.62
N GLU A 97 1.04 -17.93 -14.89
CA GLU A 97 0.70 -18.86 -15.97
C GLU A 97 1.08 -20.32 -15.67
N HIS A 98 2.22 -20.52 -14.99
CA HIS A 98 2.79 -21.86 -14.80
C HIS A 98 2.83 -22.33 -13.35
N ALA A 99 2.51 -21.48 -12.37
CA ALA A 99 2.58 -21.85 -10.96
C ALA A 99 1.83 -20.88 -10.03
N GLY A 100 1.81 -21.24 -8.74
CA GLY A 100 1.14 -20.50 -7.68
C GLY A 100 -0.25 -21.05 -7.36
N PRO A 101 -0.87 -20.62 -6.24
CA PRO A 101 -0.31 -19.72 -5.24
C PRO A 101 0.84 -20.36 -4.44
N PHE A 102 1.79 -19.54 -3.99
CA PHE A 102 2.95 -19.98 -3.21
C PHE A 102 2.67 -19.85 -1.71
N ILE A 103 1.75 -20.68 -1.21
CA ILE A 103 1.22 -20.58 0.17
C ILE A 103 2.31 -20.77 1.25
N ASP A 104 3.41 -21.43 0.92
CA ASP A 104 4.57 -21.58 1.79
C ASP A 104 5.24 -20.24 2.13
N LEU A 105 5.10 -19.23 1.26
CA LEU A 105 5.61 -17.86 1.51
C LEU A 105 4.93 -17.16 2.68
N LEU A 106 3.81 -17.67 3.19
CA LEU A 106 3.17 -17.14 4.40
C LEU A 106 4.03 -17.34 5.66
N TYR A 107 5.01 -18.25 5.63
CA TYR A 107 5.74 -18.73 6.80
C TYR A 107 7.23 -18.37 6.82
N VAL A 108 7.70 -17.57 5.85
CA VAL A 108 9.07 -17.05 5.80
C VAL A 108 9.12 -15.57 6.19
N SER A 109 10.30 -14.96 6.30
CA SER A 109 10.36 -13.51 6.53
C SER A 109 9.79 -12.72 5.33
N PRO A 110 9.24 -11.51 5.54
CA PRO A 110 8.79 -10.65 4.44
C PRO A 110 9.84 -10.42 3.35
N LEU A 111 11.12 -10.33 3.74
CA LEU A 111 12.22 -10.14 2.82
C LEU A 111 12.44 -11.37 1.93
N GLU A 112 12.38 -12.57 2.51
CA GLU A 112 12.45 -13.83 1.77
C GLU A 112 11.25 -13.97 0.83
N ALA A 113 10.03 -13.72 1.31
CA ALA A 113 8.82 -13.77 0.48
C ALA A 113 8.91 -12.81 -0.72
N LYS A 114 9.36 -11.56 -0.50
CA LYS A 114 9.53 -10.57 -1.58
C LYS A 114 10.58 -10.95 -2.60
N ARG A 115 11.62 -11.67 -2.18
CA ARG A 115 12.78 -12.03 -3.02
C ARG A 115 12.70 -13.44 -3.61
N ASP A 116 11.62 -14.16 -3.35
CA ASP A 116 11.48 -15.54 -3.83
C ASP A 116 11.61 -15.60 -5.37
N PRO A 117 12.53 -16.45 -5.90
CA PRO A 117 12.81 -16.51 -7.33
C PRO A 117 11.60 -16.95 -8.16
N ARG A 118 10.70 -17.78 -7.60
CA ARG A 118 9.50 -18.28 -8.28
C ARG A 118 8.56 -17.14 -8.70
N LEU A 119 8.65 -15.97 -8.06
CA LEU A 119 7.85 -14.80 -8.43
C LEU A 119 8.25 -14.17 -9.78
N LYS A 120 9.33 -14.63 -10.41
CA LYS A 120 9.83 -14.14 -11.71
C LYS A 120 9.99 -15.23 -12.77
N GLU A 121 9.86 -16.50 -12.38
CA GLU A 121 10.23 -17.65 -13.22
C GLU A 121 9.01 -18.37 -13.82
N ASN A 122 7.78 -17.93 -13.52
CA ASN A 122 6.55 -18.68 -13.80
C ASN A 122 5.61 -18.02 -14.83
N GLY A 123 6.14 -17.16 -15.70
CA GLY A 123 5.37 -16.47 -16.74
C GLY A 123 4.63 -15.24 -16.23
N MET A 124 3.60 -14.81 -16.94
CA MET A 124 2.83 -13.62 -16.57
C MET A 124 1.96 -13.86 -15.33
N LEU A 125 1.81 -12.84 -14.48
CA LEU A 125 0.86 -12.86 -13.39
C LEU A 125 -0.57 -12.88 -13.97
N GLN A 126 -1.43 -13.77 -13.47
CA GLN A 126 -2.79 -13.96 -14.00
C GLN A 126 -3.87 -13.41 -13.05
N TYR A 127 -3.74 -13.66 -11.75
CA TYR A 127 -4.66 -13.18 -10.71
C TYR A 127 -4.05 -13.35 -9.32
N PHE A 128 -4.73 -12.85 -8.29
CA PHE A 128 -4.39 -13.16 -6.90
C PHE A 128 -5.41 -14.13 -6.28
N HIS A 129 -4.92 -15.17 -5.62
CA HIS A 129 -5.72 -16.14 -4.88
C HIS A 129 -6.00 -15.62 -3.47
N GLY A 130 -7.24 -15.19 -3.24
CA GLY A 130 -7.73 -14.74 -1.94
C GLY A 130 -8.34 -15.86 -1.10
N ASN A 131 -8.73 -15.51 0.12
CA ASN A 131 -9.39 -16.44 1.04
C ASN A 131 -10.66 -17.06 0.44
N ALA A 132 -10.98 -18.28 0.87
CA ALA A 132 -12.13 -19.06 0.38
C ALA A 132 -12.15 -19.25 -1.15
N GLY A 133 -10.99 -19.24 -1.80
CA GLY A 133 -10.85 -19.44 -3.24
C GLY A 133 -11.26 -18.24 -4.10
N HIS A 134 -11.49 -17.06 -3.50
CA HIS A 134 -11.83 -15.87 -4.26
C HIS A 134 -10.68 -15.46 -5.19
N ARG A 135 -10.98 -15.28 -6.49
CA ARG A 135 -9.99 -14.85 -7.49
C ARG A 135 -10.08 -13.33 -7.66
N TRP A 136 -9.02 -12.64 -7.27
CA TRP A 136 -8.92 -11.19 -7.42
C TRP A 136 -8.34 -10.81 -8.78
N PRO A 137 -8.93 -9.81 -9.48
CA PRO A 137 -8.41 -9.34 -10.75
C PRO A 137 -7.09 -8.60 -10.56
N LEU A 138 -6.35 -8.43 -11.67
CA LEU A 138 -5.14 -7.60 -11.70
C LEU A 138 -5.45 -6.11 -11.88
N GLN A 139 -6.70 -5.77 -12.20
CA GLN A 139 -7.15 -4.40 -12.39
C GLN A 139 -8.40 -4.11 -11.54
N PRO A 140 -8.43 -2.97 -10.83
CA PRO A 140 -7.33 -2.00 -10.67
C PRO A 140 -6.12 -2.58 -9.94
N THR A 141 -4.90 -2.16 -10.30
CA THR A 141 -3.66 -2.82 -9.85
C THR A 141 -3.47 -2.88 -8.33
N THR A 142 -3.97 -1.87 -7.61
CA THR A 142 -3.84 -1.81 -6.14
C THR A 142 -4.94 -2.58 -5.41
N LEU A 143 -6.02 -2.98 -6.09
CA LEU A 143 -7.25 -3.46 -5.46
C LEU A 143 -7.01 -4.58 -4.44
N PHE A 144 -6.30 -5.64 -4.85
CA PHE A 144 -6.00 -6.75 -3.96
C PHE A 144 -5.06 -6.36 -2.82
N TYR A 145 -4.06 -5.53 -3.11
CA TYR A 145 -3.11 -5.06 -2.11
C TYR A 145 -3.80 -4.21 -1.04
N ASP A 146 -4.62 -3.24 -1.46
CA ASP A 146 -5.40 -2.39 -0.56
C ASP A 146 -6.37 -3.23 0.28
N TRP A 147 -7.03 -4.23 -0.32
CA TRP A 147 -7.88 -5.15 0.43
C TRP A 147 -7.12 -5.85 1.55
N VAL A 148 -5.96 -6.44 1.25
CA VAL A 148 -5.14 -7.14 2.24
C VAL A 148 -4.64 -6.17 3.31
N TYR A 149 -4.13 -5.01 2.90
CA TYR A 149 -3.57 -4.01 3.79
C TYR A 149 -4.62 -3.47 4.76
N LEU A 150 -5.79 -3.04 4.26
CA LEU A 150 -6.86 -2.48 5.09
C LEU A 150 -7.43 -3.55 6.04
N ASN A 151 -7.62 -4.79 5.59
CA ASN A 151 -8.03 -5.88 6.47
C ASN A 151 -7.01 -6.17 7.58
N ALA A 152 -5.71 -6.02 7.31
CA ALA A 152 -4.67 -6.13 8.33
C ALA A 152 -4.72 -4.95 9.31
N LEU A 153 -4.84 -3.72 8.80
CA LEU A 153 -4.86 -2.51 9.61
C LEU A 153 -6.03 -2.49 10.60
N VAL A 154 -7.25 -2.82 10.16
CA VAL A 154 -8.45 -2.82 11.04
C VAL A 154 -8.39 -3.85 12.18
N ARG A 155 -7.49 -4.82 12.10
CA ARG A 155 -7.24 -5.78 13.18
C ARG A 155 -6.33 -5.23 14.27
N ASN A 156 -5.81 -4.01 14.08
CA ASN A 156 -4.93 -3.31 15.01
C ASN A 156 -5.58 -1.97 15.42
N PRO A 157 -6.56 -1.96 16.36
CA PRO A 157 -7.31 -0.75 16.72
C PRO A 157 -6.43 0.42 17.18
N GLN A 158 -5.33 0.13 17.89
CA GLN A 158 -4.40 1.16 18.34
C GLN A 158 -3.68 1.85 17.16
N LEU A 159 -3.27 1.09 16.14
CA LEU A 159 -2.69 1.68 14.92
C LEU A 159 -3.73 2.50 14.15
N CYS A 160 -4.98 2.00 14.10
CA CYS A 160 -6.09 2.71 13.48
C CYS A 160 -6.35 4.07 14.15
N GLU A 161 -6.34 4.13 15.48
CA GLU A 161 -6.53 5.38 16.23
C GLU A 161 -5.36 6.35 15.99
N GLN A 162 -4.13 5.87 16.14
CA GLN A 162 -2.94 6.70 16.01
C GLN A 162 -2.72 7.25 14.60
N VAL A 163 -3.12 6.54 13.55
CA VAL A 163 -2.90 7.00 12.17
C VAL A 163 -3.83 8.14 11.76
N MET A 164 -4.98 8.29 12.42
CA MET A 164 -5.95 9.37 12.15
C MET A 164 -5.42 10.76 12.48
N ASP A 165 -4.34 10.83 13.25
CA ASP A 165 -3.65 12.04 13.67
C ASP A 165 -2.82 12.69 12.55
N TYR A 166 -2.61 11.99 11.44
CA TYR A 166 -1.74 12.38 10.33
C TYR A 166 -2.57 12.68 9.07
N ASP A 167 -2.09 13.61 8.25
CA ASP A 167 -2.81 14.10 7.06
C ASP A 167 -2.05 13.93 5.75
N GLY A 168 -0.83 13.38 5.79
CA GLY A 168 -0.03 13.04 4.61
C GLY A 168 0.83 11.82 4.84
N PHE A 169 1.00 10.98 3.82
CA PHE A 169 1.67 9.69 3.93
C PHE A 169 2.70 9.51 2.83
N THR A 170 3.90 9.10 3.20
CA THR A 170 5.01 8.85 2.27
C THR A 170 5.57 7.45 2.43
N ASP A 171 6.18 6.96 1.36
CA ASP A 171 7.04 5.78 1.37
C ASP A 171 8.30 6.12 0.58
N ILE A 172 9.42 6.29 1.27
CA ILE A 172 10.69 6.73 0.69
C ILE A 172 11.28 5.69 -0.28
N GLU A 173 10.95 4.42 -0.09
CA GLU A 173 11.41 3.31 -0.92
C GLU A 173 10.48 3.05 -2.11
N PHE A 174 9.26 3.59 -2.09
CA PHE A 174 8.33 3.52 -3.20
C PHE A 174 8.86 4.29 -4.42
N ASN A 175 8.80 3.64 -5.58
CA ASN A 175 9.10 4.25 -6.87
C ASN A 175 7.97 3.90 -7.83
N PRO A 176 7.15 4.87 -8.26
CA PRO A 176 5.98 4.60 -9.11
C PRO A 176 6.36 4.01 -10.47
N ASN A 177 7.61 4.19 -10.93
CA ASN A 177 8.09 3.62 -12.19
C ASN A 177 8.47 2.13 -12.06
N LYS A 178 8.50 1.57 -10.85
CA LYS A 178 8.94 0.19 -10.57
C LYS A 178 7.92 -0.63 -9.79
N SER A 179 7.02 0.03 -9.08
CA SER A 179 6.02 -0.62 -8.25
C SER A 179 4.73 0.17 -8.33
N LEU A 180 3.61 -0.55 -8.37
CA LEU A 180 2.28 0.03 -8.47
C LEU A 180 1.56 0.06 -7.11
N ASN A 181 1.98 -0.77 -6.15
CA ASN A 181 1.38 -0.86 -4.84
C ASN A 181 2.17 -0.06 -3.82
N CYS A 182 1.49 0.77 -3.02
CA CYS A 182 2.12 1.64 -2.05
C CYS A 182 1.38 1.59 -0.70
N GLN A 183 2.08 1.15 0.34
CA GLN A 183 1.56 1.12 1.72
C GLN A 183 1.09 2.51 2.21
N ALA A 184 1.79 3.58 1.84
CA ALA A 184 1.39 4.94 2.19
C ALA A 184 0.05 5.34 1.54
N GLN A 185 -0.20 4.88 0.31
CA GLN A 185 -1.48 5.09 -0.37
C GLN A 185 -2.60 4.30 0.32
N SER A 186 -2.37 3.04 0.69
CA SER A 186 -3.36 2.24 1.41
C SER A 186 -3.73 2.86 2.76
N VAL A 187 -2.79 3.47 3.48
CA VAL A 187 -3.09 4.24 4.70
C VAL A 187 -3.98 5.45 4.42
N ALA A 188 -3.67 6.23 3.38
CA ALA A 188 -4.51 7.36 2.99
C ALA A 188 -5.94 6.91 2.58
N LEU A 189 -6.06 5.76 1.90
CA LEU A 189 -7.35 5.16 1.55
C LEU A 189 -8.13 4.72 2.80
N PHE A 190 -7.46 4.10 3.77
CA PHE A 190 -8.06 3.73 5.06
C PHE A 190 -8.68 4.95 5.76
N ILE A 191 -7.95 6.06 5.85
CA ILE A 191 -8.45 7.29 6.49
C ILE A 191 -9.61 7.87 5.70
N SER A 192 -9.51 7.90 4.37
CA SER A 192 -10.58 8.37 3.47
C SER A 192 -11.89 7.61 3.69
N LEU A 193 -11.84 6.27 3.72
CA LEU A 193 -12.97 5.40 4.02
C LEU A 193 -13.51 5.58 5.44
N THR A 194 -12.63 5.79 6.41
CA THR A 194 -13.00 5.99 7.82
C THR A 194 -13.74 7.30 8.01
N GLN A 195 -13.21 8.40 7.46
CA GLN A 195 -13.84 9.72 7.51
C GLN A 195 -15.18 9.76 6.75
N ALA A 196 -15.32 8.99 5.68
CA ALA A 196 -16.58 8.84 4.96
C ALA A 196 -17.61 7.95 5.69
N GLY A 197 -17.23 7.27 6.78
CA GLY A 197 -18.11 6.32 7.48
C GLY A 197 -18.36 5.02 6.71
N LEU A 198 -17.57 4.73 5.67
CA LEU A 198 -17.80 3.63 4.73
C LEU A 198 -16.84 2.44 4.91
N LEU A 199 -15.86 2.55 5.80
CA LEU A 199 -14.86 1.50 6.04
C LEU A 199 -15.48 0.12 6.32
N ARG A 200 -16.48 0.05 7.22
CA ARG A 200 -17.15 -1.21 7.56
C ARG A 200 -17.86 -1.82 6.35
N GLN A 201 -18.50 -0.98 5.53
CA GLN A 201 -19.18 -1.43 4.32
C GLN A 201 -18.18 -1.92 3.27
N ALA A 202 -17.08 -1.18 3.06
CA ALA A 202 -16.02 -1.56 2.13
C ALA A 202 -15.41 -2.91 2.50
N LEU A 203 -15.13 -3.16 3.78
CA LEU A 203 -14.51 -4.41 4.21
C LEU A 203 -15.50 -5.56 4.47
N ALA A 204 -16.78 -5.38 4.18
CA ALA A 204 -17.80 -6.43 4.38
C ALA A 204 -17.60 -7.62 3.42
N SER A 205 -17.12 -7.36 2.20
CA SER A 205 -16.80 -8.41 1.24
C SER A 205 -15.84 -7.90 0.15
N PRO A 206 -15.13 -8.80 -0.56
CA PRO A 206 -14.35 -8.43 -1.74
C PRO A 206 -15.14 -7.63 -2.79
N LEU A 207 -16.41 -8.00 -3.00
CA LEU A 207 -17.29 -7.30 -3.94
C LEU A 207 -17.59 -5.88 -3.47
N ALA A 208 -18.00 -5.71 -2.20
CA ALA A 208 -18.30 -4.39 -1.64
C ALA A 208 -17.06 -3.48 -1.66
N PHE A 209 -15.89 -4.03 -1.37
CA PHE A 209 -14.63 -3.30 -1.47
C PHE A 209 -14.36 -2.82 -2.88
N THR A 210 -14.50 -3.73 -3.85
CA THR A 210 -14.32 -3.43 -5.26
C THR A 210 -15.29 -2.36 -5.69
N GLU A 211 -16.59 -2.49 -5.43
CA GLU A 211 -17.60 -1.51 -5.84
C GLU A 211 -17.33 -0.11 -5.28
N LEU A 212 -16.95 -0.01 -4.00
CA LEU A 212 -16.69 1.28 -3.35
C LEU A 212 -15.38 1.93 -3.81
N THR A 213 -14.32 1.15 -3.99
CA THR A 213 -13.00 1.68 -4.39
C THR A 213 -12.84 1.84 -5.89
N THR A 214 -13.65 1.15 -6.71
CA THR A 214 -13.61 1.23 -8.18
C THR A 214 -14.69 2.12 -8.80
N LYS A 215 -15.76 2.50 -8.09
CA LYS A 215 -16.68 3.57 -8.55
C LYS A 215 -15.92 4.87 -8.86
N VAL A 216 -14.90 5.15 -8.05
CA VAL A 216 -13.93 6.24 -8.23
C VAL A 216 -13.04 6.03 -9.47
N TRP A 217 -12.69 4.78 -9.79
CA TRP A 217 -11.85 4.45 -10.95
C TRP A 217 -12.55 4.79 -12.27
N ARG A 218 -13.87 4.63 -12.37
CA ARG A 218 -14.63 5.02 -13.58
C ARG A 218 -14.63 6.54 -13.79
N GLU A 219 -14.69 7.32 -12.72
CA GLU A 219 -14.64 8.79 -12.80
C GLU A 219 -13.24 9.28 -13.20
N ILE A 220 -12.17 8.67 -12.67
CA ILE A 220 -10.78 9.00 -13.02
C ILE A 220 -10.40 8.54 -14.44
N SER A 221 -10.77 7.32 -14.85
CA SER A 221 -10.47 6.80 -16.20
C SER A 221 -11.25 7.53 -17.29
N SER A 222 -12.40 8.15 -16.97
CA SER A 222 -13.11 9.04 -17.89
C SER A 222 -12.47 10.45 -18.03
N ALA A 223 -11.57 10.81 -17.10
CA ALA A 223 -10.92 12.12 -17.05
C ALA A 223 -9.48 12.12 -17.60
N ILE A 224 -8.92 10.94 -17.91
CA ILE A 224 -7.58 10.78 -18.49
C ILE A 224 -7.76 10.38 -19.96
N PRO A 225 -7.30 11.19 -20.93
CA PRO A 225 -7.27 10.77 -22.33
C PRO A 225 -6.43 9.50 -22.46
N GLU A 226 -6.96 8.48 -23.14
CA GLU A 226 -6.25 7.23 -23.43
C GLU A 226 -4.86 7.50 -23.99
N GLN A 227 -3.84 7.36 -23.16
CA GLN A 227 -2.47 7.18 -23.63
C GLN A 227 -1.85 5.96 -22.94
N GLN A 228 -1.66 4.98 -23.82
CA GLN A 228 -0.65 3.93 -23.83
C GLN A 228 -0.92 2.73 -22.92
N SER A 229 -1.62 1.77 -23.53
CA SER A 229 -1.09 0.41 -23.58
C SER A 229 0.40 0.46 -23.95
N LEU A 230 1.24 -0.26 -23.20
CA LEU A 230 2.48 -0.86 -23.66
C LEU A 230 3.12 -1.68 -22.53
N LEU A 231 3.21 -2.98 -22.80
CA LEU A 231 4.11 -4.02 -22.24
C LEU A 231 3.82 -4.54 -20.83
#